data_AF-A0A6A4I1B8-F1
#
_entry.id   AF-A0A6A4I1B8-F1
#
_cell.length_a   1.000
_cell.length_b   1.000
_cell.length_c   1.000
_cell.angle_alpha   90.00
_cell.angle_beta   90.00
_cell.angle_gamma   90.00
#
_symmetry.space_group_name_H-M   'P 1'
#
loop_
_entity.id
_entity.type
_entity.pdbx_description
1 polymer ?
#
loop_
_entity_poly.entity_id
_entity_poly.type
_entity_poly.pdbx_seq_one_letter_code
_entity_poly.pdbx_strand_id
1 'polypeptide(L)'
;MSSAETTFDPSSLPVAQIESLRFKTNQMIESIKALQMTIDFHPTAISAWPDILSKYNLLLSQTHNFSSSLTTPLPSAAAARVNGAGPSSSSSPFEKIALHPRSSVTDIQLDTEIIPLLRNQQTTDVLNMENETVRRLSEHMVTRGSLGVLTGVPIPPPPGATSFGTEYEDVLQECAQIRGDHDRRADRAV
;
A
#
# COMPACT_ATOMS: atom_id res chain seq x y z
N MET A 1 -30.47 -3.31 -29.63
CA MET A 1 -29.44 -3.72 -28.67
C MET A 1 -29.57 -2.77 -27.49
N SER A 2 -30.18 -3.22 -26.40
CA SER A 2 -30.55 -2.37 -25.25
C SER A 2 -29.34 -2.30 -24.31
N SER A 3 -28.73 -1.12 -24.19
CA SER A 3 -27.68 -0.86 -23.23
C SER A 3 -28.28 -0.96 -21.84
N ALA A 4 -27.86 -1.96 -21.05
CA ALA A 4 -28.21 -2.03 -19.65
C ALA A 4 -27.61 -0.80 -18.96
N GLU A 5 -28.47 0.15 -18.61
CA GLU A 5 -28.11 1.32 -17.82
C GLU A 5 -27.70 0.81 -16.43
N THR A 6 -26.39 0.71 -16.18
CA THR A 6 -25.87 0.43 -14.85
C THR A 6 -26.26 1.60 -13.95
N THR A 7 -27.38 1.48 -13.25
CA THR A 7 -27.82 2.47 -12.27
C THR A 7 -26.79 2.53 -11.14
N PHE A 8 -25.97 3.57 -11.16
CA PHE A 8 -25.00 3.86 -10.10
C PHE A 8 -25.77 4.27 -8.84
N ASP A 9 -25.61 3.52 -7.75
CA ASP A 9 -26.17 3.88 -6.44
C ASP A 9 -25.13 4.70 -5.63
N PRO A 10 -25.28 6.03 -5.55
CA PRO A 10 -24.36 6.89 -4.82
C PRO A 10 -24.38 6.66 -3.31
N SER A 11 -25.39 5.99 -2.76
CA SER A 11 -25.50 5.70 -1.32
C SER A 11 -24.51 4.64 -0.85
N SER A 12 -23.92 3.89 -1.79
CA SER A 12 -22.90 2.85 -1.51
C SER A 12 -21.49 3.41 -1.30
N LEU A 13 -21.25 4.69 -1.62
CA LEU A 13 -19.92 5.28 -1.52
C LEU A 13 -19.63 5.83 -0.10
N PRO A 14 -18.42 5.61 0.43
CA PRO A 14 -17.98 6.19 1.70
C PRO A 14 -17.58 7.68 1.50
N VAL A 15 -18.55 8.53 1.15
CA VAL A 15 -18.33 9.93 0.76
C VAL A 15 -17.67 10.73 1.88
N ALA A 16 -18.16 10.61 3.12
CA ALA A 16 -17.60 11.32 4.27
C ALA A 16 -16.12 10.96 4.51
N GLN A 17 -15.74 9.70 4.27
CA GLN A 17 -14.37 9.24 4.43
C GLN A 17 -13.47 9.73 3.30
N ILE A 18 -13.97 9.77 2.06
CA ILE A 18 -13.25 10.34 0.91
C ILE A 18 -13.03 11.84 1.13
N GLU A 19 -14.03 12.57 1.64
CA GLU A 19 -13.91 13.99 1.99
C GLU A 19 -12.90 14.21 3.12
N SER A 20 -12.93 13.37 4.16
CA SER A 20 -11.94 13.40 5.24
C SER A 20 -10.52 13.14 4.72
N LEU A 21 -10.34 12.14 3.85
CA LEU A 21 -9.06 11.86 3.20
C LEU A 21 -8.59 13.06 2.37
N ARG A 22 -9.47 13.66 1.57
CA ARG A 22 -9.15 14.87 0.79
C ARG A 22 -8.65 15.99 1.69
N PHE A 23 -9.33 16.25 2.81
CA PHE A 23 -8.92 17.27 3.78
C PHE A 23 -7.54 16.96 4.39
N LYS A 24 -7.28 15.70 4.77
CA LYS A 24 -5.97 15.27 5.30
C LYS A 24 -4.86 15.38 4.24
N THR A 25 -5.14 15.01 2.99
CA THR A 25 -4.20 15.16 1.87
C THR A 25 -3.83 16.63 1.66
N ASN A 26 -4.81 17.54 1.70
CA ASN A 26 -4.55 18.97 1.56
C ASN A 26 -3.66 19.51 2.69
N GLN A 27 -3.93 19.14 3.95
CA GLN A 27 -3.08 19.51 5.08
C GLN A 27 -1.64 18.99 4.93
N MET A 28 -1.47 17.77 4.41
CA MET A 28 -0.16 17.21 4.16
C MET A 28 0.57 17.97 3.05
N ILE A 29 -0.11 18.34 1.96
CA ILE A 29 0.45 19.19 0.89
C ILE A 29 0.91 20.55 1.45
N GLU A 30 0.09 21.19 2.28
CA GLU A 30 0.44 22.47 2.92
C GLU A 30 1.67 22.34 3.81
N SER A 31 1.75 21.25 4.58
CA SER A 31 2.88 20.97 5.48
C SER A 31 4.17 20.68 4.71
N ILE A 32 4.09 19.97 3.57
CA ILE A 32 5.24 19.76 2.66
C ILE A 32 5.72 21.08 2.09
N LYS A 33 4.80 21.93 1.59
CA LYS A 33 5.14 23.26 1.05
C LYS A 33 5.78 24.15 2.13
N ALA A 34 5.29 24.08 3.37
CA ALA A 34 5.86 24.82 4.48
C ALA A 34 7.29 24.36 4.82
N LEU A 35 7.59 23.06 4.70
CA LEU A 35 8.94 22.53 4.84
C LEU A 35 9.84 22.97 3.68
N GLN A 36 9.37 22.85 2.44
CA GLN A 36 10.10 23.32 1.25
C GLN A 36 10.46 24.79 1.38
N MET A 37 9.50 25.67 1.70
CA MET A 37 9.77 27.08 1.93
C MET A 37 10.80 27.31 3.03
N THR A 38 10.80 26.51 4.10
CA THR A 38 11.79 26.64 5.17
C THR A 38 13.20 26.35 4.67
N ILE A 39 13.35 25.31 3.84
CA ILE A 39 14.62 24.88 3.23
C ILE A 39 15.09 25.89 2.18
N ASP A 40 14.17 26.36 1.32
CA ASP A 40 14.49 27.23 0.18
C ASP A 40 14.74 28.69 0.58
N PHE A 41 14.25 29.13 1.75
CA PHE A 41 14.33 30.53 2.19
C PHE A 41 15.77 31.01 2.48
N HIS A 42 16.75 30.11 2.65
CA HIS A 42 18.15 30.48 2.88
C HIS A 42 19.11 29.75 1.91
N PRO A 43 19.42 30.33 0.75
CA PRO A 43 20.33 29.70 -0.23
C PRO A 43 21.79 29.61 0.24
N THR A 44 22.17 30.30 1.32
CA THR A 44 23.55 30.37 1.84
C THR A 44 23.76 29.66 3.17
N ALA A 45 22.68 29.29 3.87
CA ALA A 45 22.76 28.60 5.15
C ALA A 45 21.51 27.72 5.33
N ILE A 46 21.70 26.45 5.68
CA ILE A 46 20.57 25.57 6.01
C ILE A 46 19.84 26.15 7.22
N SER A 47 18.51 26.11 7.21
CA SER A 47 17.66 26.50 8.35
C SER A 47 18.08 25.75 9.61
N ALA A 48 17.79 26.31 10.78
CA ALA A 48 18.16 25.67 12.04
C ALA A 48 17.57 24.25 12.11
N TRP A 49 18.43 23.26 12.38
CA TRP A 49 18.04 21.85 12.46
C TRP A 49 16.81 21.57 13.34
N PRO A 50 16.63 22.22 14.52
CA PRO A 50 15.42 22.04 15.33
C PRO A 50 14.12 22.38 14.61
N ASP A 51 14.11 23.41 13.76
CA ASP A 51 12.93 23.84 13.02
C ASP A 51 12.57 22.85 11.91
N ILE A 52 13.60 22.35 11.21
CA ILE A 52 13.46 21.29 10.20
C ILE A 52 12.91 20.03 10.86
N LEU A 53 13.50 19.60 11.98
CA LEU A 53 13.08 18.41 12.71
C LEU A 53 11.63 18.50 13.20
N SER A 54 11.22 19.66 13.72
CA SER A 54 9.84 19.91 14.14
C SER A 54 8.84 19.73 12.99
N LYS A 55 9.14 20.27 11.80
CA LYS A 55 8.32 20.13 10.59
C LYS A 55 8.30 18.69 10.07
N TYR A 56 9.41 17.96 10.15
CA TYR A 56 9.45 16.53 9.82
C TYR A 56 8.59 15.70 10.77
N ASN A 57 8.63 15.96 12.08
CA ASN A 57 7.80 15.24 13.05
C ASN A 57 6.31 15.51 12.83
N LEU A 58 5.95 16.74 12.45
CA LEU A 58 4.58 17.06 12.06
C LEU A 58 4.15 16.26 10.82
N LEU A 59 4.99 16.23 9.78
CA LEU A 59 4.73 15.44 8.57
C LEU A 59 4.60 13.96 8.87
N LEU A 60 5.51 13.40 9.68
CA LEU A 60 5.45 12.00 10.11
C LEU A 60 4.11 11.68 10.80
N SER A 61 3.68 12.55 11.71
CA SER A 61 2.40 12.41 12.41
C SER A 61 1.21 12.49 11.45
N GLN A 62 1.26 13.39 10.47
CA GLN A 62 0.21 13.51 9.45
C GLN A 62 0.18 12.28 8.53
N THR A 63 1.33 11.78 8.07
CA THR A 63 1.44 10.56 7.26
C THR A 63 0.91 9.34 8.01
N HIS A 64 1.23 9.20 9.30
CA HIS A 64 0.70 8.13 10.14
C HIS A 64 -0.84 8.20 10.24
N ASN A 65 -1.39 9.38 10.51
CA ASN A 65 -2.84 9.59 10.57
C ASN A 65 -3.54 9.33 9.22
N PHE A 66 -2.89 9.71 8.12
CA PHE A 66 -3.38 9.46 6.77
C PHE A 66 -3.39 7.95 6.46
N SER A 67 -2.28 7.25 6.73
CA SER A 67 -2.16 5.80 6.58
C SER A 67 -3.23 5.05 7.40
N SER A 68 -3.41 5.42 8.67
CA SER A 68 -4.45 4.85 9.53
C SER A 68 -5.85 5.05 8.92
N SER A 69 -6.10 6.19 8.28
CA SER A 69 -7.41 6.47 7.65
C SER A 69 -7.67 5.64 6.41
N LEU A 70 -6.61 5.23 5.70
CA LEU A 70 -6.71 4.35 4.52
C LEU A 70 -7.00 2.90 4.90
N THR A 71 -6.51 2.44 6.06
CA THR A 71 -6.62 1.04 6.50
C THR A 71 -7.75 0.79 7.48
N THR A 72 -8.30 1.83 8.13
CA THR A 72 -9.38 1.67 9.11
C THR A 72 -10.66 1.15 8.44
N PRO A 73 -11.19 -0.02 8.84
CA PRO A 73 -12.41 -0.57 8.28
C PRO A 73 -13.64 0.26 8.66
N LEU A 74 -14.62 0.35 7.74
CA LEU A 74 -15.87 1.07 7.99
C LEU A 74 -16.68 0.37 9.10
N PRO A 75 -17.21 1.09 10.10
CA PRO A 75 -18.03 0.49 11.17
C PRO A 75 -19.32 -0.20 10.65
N SER A 76 -19.79 0.16 9.45
CA SER A 76 -20.98 -0.43 8.83
C SER A 76 -20.78 -1.88 8.36
N ALA A 77 -19.53 -2.31 8.08
CA ALA A 77 -19.25 -3.70 7.68
C ALA A 77 -19.22 -4.67 8.89
N ALA A 78 -19.12 -4.14 10.11
CA ALA A 78 -19.04 -4.93 11.35
C ALA A 78 -20.41 -5.25 11.96
N ALA A 79 -21.47 -4.52 11.61
CA ALA A 79 -22.81 -4.73 12.17
C ALA A 79 -23.53 -5.99 11.63
N ALA A 80 -22.97 -6.67 10.63
CA ALA A 80 -23.58 -7.84 9.99
C ALA A 80 -23.05 -9.21 10.47
N ARG A 81 -22.22 -9.28 11.52
CA ARG A 81 -21.68 -10.56 12.01
C ARG A 81 -21.98 -10.78 13.50
N VAL A 82 -23.22 -11.18 13.77
CA VAL A 82 -23.66 -11.62 15.11
C VAL A 82 -23.21 -13.05 15.44
N ASN A 83 -22.61 -13.82 14.52
CA ASN A 83 -22.12 -15.18 14.83
C ASN A 83 -20.91 -15.60 13.98
N GLY A 84 -19.84 -16.02 14.65
CA GLY A 84 -18.98 -17.10 14.15
C GLY A 84 -17.68 -16.72 13.44
N ALA A 85 -16.59 -17.28 13.95
CA ALA A 85 -15.20 -17.14 13.55
C ALA A 85 -14.89 -17.37 12.06
N GLY A 86 -14.15 -16.44 11.47
CA GLY A 86 -13.37 -16.60 10.24
C GLY A 86 -12.41 -15.42 10.13
N PRO A 87 -11.22 -15.56 9.51
CA PRO A 87 -10.29 -14.45 9.36
C PRO A 87 -10.91 -13.42 8.41
N SER A 88 -11.63 -12.44 8.95
CA SER A 88 -12.04 -11.29 8.17
C SER A 88 -10.78 -10.48 7.90
N SER A 89 -10.23 -10.60 6.70
CA SER A 89 -9.37 -9.56 6.17
C SER A 89 -10.16 -8.25 6.32
N SER A 90 -9.66 -7.35 7.16
CA SER A 90 -10.17 -6.00 7.30
C SER A 90 -9.82 -5.25 6.01
N SER A 91 -10.49 -5.59 4.91
CA SER A 91 -10.28 -4.96 3.61
C SER A 91 -10.64 -3.50 3.73
N SER A 92 -9.75 -2.63 3.24
CA SER A 92 -9.99 -1.19 3.22
C SER A 92 -11.31 -0.89 2.50
N PRO A 93 -12.14 0.05 2.98
CA PRO A 93 -13.37 0.43 2.28
C PRO A 93 -13.11 1.01 0.88
N PHE A 94 -11.87 1.40 0.59
CA PHE A 94 -11.46 1.97 -0.69
C PHE A 94 -11.07 0.91 -1.73
N GLU A 95 -10.83 -0.35 -1.31
CA GLU A 95 -10.34 -1.42 -2.18
C GLU A 95 -11.34 -1.79 -3.30
N LYS A 96 -12.64 -1.63 -3.02
CA LYS A 96 -13.73 -1.96 -3.96
C LYS A 96 -14.15 -0.79 -4.85
N ILE A 97 -13.54 0.38 -4.68
CA ILE A 97 -13.91 1.59 -5.42
C ILE A 97 -13.13 1.63 -6.73
N ALA A 98 -13.86 1.71 -7.85
CA ALA A 98 -13.28 1.93 -9.17
C ALA A 98 -13.55 3.36 -9.65
N LEU A 99 -12.52 4.04 -10.15
CA LEU A 99 -12.63 5.38 -10.72
C LEU A 99 -12.81 5.29 -12.23
N HIS A 100 -13.86 5.94 -12.75
CA HIS A 100 -14.09 6.07 -14.19
C HIS A 100 -14.55 7.50 -14.52
N PRO A 101 -14.21 8.03 -15.71
CA PRO A 101 -14.74 9.32 -16.16
C PRO A 101 -16.27 9.29 -16.22
N ARG A 102 -16.92 10.36 -15.74
CA ARG A 102 -18.39 10.47 -15.68
C ARG A 102 -19.03 10.85 -17.02
N SER A 103 -18.25 11.38 -17.94
CA SER A 103 -18.67 11.79 -19.28
C SER A 103 -17.87 11.05 -20.33
N SER A 104 -18.43 10.88 -21.53
CA SER A 104 -17.65 10.42 -22.69
C SER A 104 -16.51 11.39 -22.95
N VAL A 105 -15.28 10.89 -22.99
CA VAL A 105 -14.08 11.66 -23.29
C VAL A 105 -13.50 11.11 -24.59
N THR A 106 -12.92 11.98 -25.43
CA THR A 106 -12.24 11.53 -26.66
C THR A 106 -10.97 10.77 -26.32
N ASP A 107 -10.54 9.83 -27.17
CA ASP A 107 -9.34 9.02 -26.92
C ASP A 107 -8.09 9.89 -26.65
N ILE A 108 -7.94 11.00 -27.39
CA ILE A 108 -6.81 11.95 -27.23
C ILE A 108 -6.83 12.62 -25.85
N GLN A 109 -8.00 13.05 -25.38
CA GLN A 109 -8.16 13.68 -24.07
C GLN A 109 -7.98 12.65 -22.94
N LEU A 110 -8.46 11.43 -23.16
CA LEU A 110 -8.27 10.32 -22.23
C LEU A 110 -6.76 10.08 -22.03
N ASP A 111 -6.01 9.94 -23.12
CA ASP A 111 -4.58 9.64 -23.09
C ASP A 111 -3.72 10.77 -22.51
N THR A 112 -4.07 12.03 -22.80
CA THR A 112 -3.23 13.18 -22.44
C THR A 112 -3.54 13.74 -21.05
N GLU A 113 -4.82 13.78 -20.66
CA GLU A 113 -5.26 14.51 -19.47
C GLU A 113 -5.63 13.57 -18.31
N ILE A 114 -6.26 12.43 -18.61
CA ILE A 114 -6.89 11.59 -17.60
C ILE A 114 -6.00 10.40 -17.21
N ILE A 115 -5.45 9.69 -18.20
CA ILE A 115 -4.59 8.52 -17.96
C ILE A 115 -3.42 8.85 -17.04
N PRO A 116 -2.71 9.99 -17.17
CA PRO A 116 -1.62 10.33 -16.25
C PRO A 116 -2.07 10.48 -14.79
N LEU A 117 -3.29 10.97 -14.55
CA LEU A 117 -3.83 11.17 -13.21
C LEU A 117 -4.37 9.86 -12.59
N LEU A 118 -4.91 8.96 -13.42
CA LEU A 118 -5.42 7.67 -12.98
C LEU A 118 -4.33 6.59 -12.88
N ARG A 119 -3.12 6.87 -13.36
CA ARG A 119 -2.03 5.90 -13.36
C ARG A 119 -1.50 5.71 -11.94
N ASN A 120 -1.54 4.47 -11.47
CA ASN A 120 -0.86 4.05 -10.24
C ASN A 120 0.62 3.74 -10.51
N GLN A 121 1.36 4.68 -11.11
CA GLN A 121 2.79 4.49 -11.37
C GLN A 121 3.56 4.73 -10.08
N GLN A 122 4.17 3.68 -9.53
CA GLN A 122 5.18 3.85 -8.49
C GLN A 122 6.37 4.64 -9.03
N THR A 123 6.99 5.46 -8.18
CA THR A 123 8.24 6.14 -8.53
C THR A 123 9.36 5.12 -8.71
N THR A 124 10.28 5.39 -9.64
CA THR A 124 11.40 4.48 -9.95
C THR A 124 12.23 4.12 -8.71
N ASP A 125 12.39 5.06 -7.78
CA ASP A 125 13.13 4.82 -6.53
C ASP A 125 12.42 3.81 -5.62
N VAL A 126 11.08 3.87 -5.55
CA VAL A 126 10.28 2.89 -4.80
C VAL A 126 10.38 1.52 -5.45
N LEU A 127 10.27 1.45 -6.78
CA LEU A 127 10.44 0.19 -7.53
C LEU A 127 11.82 -0.43 -7.29
N ASN A 128 12.89 0.36 -7.33
CA ASN A 128 14.24 -0.10 -7.09
C ASN A 128 14.41 -0.62 -5.65
N MET A 129 13.85 0.10 -4.67
CA MET A 129 13.89 -0.31 -3.26
C MET A 129 13.11 -1.61 -3.01
N GLU A 130 11.92 -1.75 -3.60
CA GLU A 130 11.10 -2.96 -3.51
C GLU A 130 11.83 -4.16 -4.12
N ASN A 131 12.40 -4.01 -5.32
CA ASN A 131 13.17 -5.06 -5.98
C ASN A 131 14.38 -5.50 -5.16
N GLU A 132 15.14 -4.56 -4.61
CA GLU A 132 16.30 -4.88 -3.77
C GLU A 132 15.89 -5.56 -2.47
N THR A 133 14.77 -5.15 -1.87
CA THR A 133 14.23 -5.77 -0.65
C THR A 133 13.76 -7.20 -0.92
N VAL A 134 13.03 -7.43 -2.01
CA VAL A 134 12.57 -8.76 -2.42
C VAL A 134 13.74 -9.67 -2.76
N ARG A 135 14.77 -9.15 -3.44
CA ARG A 135 16.01 -9.90 -3.75
C ARG A 135 16.74 -10.33 -2.48
N ARG A 136 16.93 -9.43 -1.52
CA ARG A 136 17.58 -9.77 -0.24
C ARG A 136 16.75 -10.78 0.56
N LEU A 137 15.43 -10.61 0.57
CA LEU A 137 14.54 -11.56 1.25
C LEU A 137 14.68 -12.95 0.62
N SER A 138 14.63 -13.05 -0.70
CA SER A 138 14.72 -14.34 -1.39
C SER A 138 16.07 -15.04 -1.22
N GLU A 139 17.17 -14.30 -1.06
CA GLU A 139 18.49 -14.87 -0.73
C GLU A 139 18.52 -15.58 0.63
N HIS A 140 17.68 -15.16 1.57
CA HIS A 140 17.57 -15.75 2.91
C HIS A 140 16.45 -16.78 3.06
N MET A 141 15.54 -16.87 2.07
CA MET A 141 14.48 -17.87 2.05
C MET A 141 15.01 -19.23 1.60
N VAL A 142 14.54 -20.29 2.25
CA VAL A 142 14.81 -21.68 1.87
C VAL A 142 14.24 -21.96 0.49
N THR A 143 13.04 -21.46 0.21
CA THR A 143 12.38 -21.58 -1.10
C THR A 143 13.04 -20.74 -2.19
N ARG A 144 13.95 -19.82 -1.84
CA ARG A 144 14.47 -18.74 -2.71
C ARG A 144 13.38 -17.84 -3.30
N GLY A 145 12.23 -17.75 -2.64
CA GLY A 145 11.09 -16.96 -3.10
C GLY A 145 10.58 -17.39 -4.48
N SER A 146 10.05 -16.43 -5.24
CA SER A 146 9.56 -16.68 -6.61
C SER A 146 10.65 -17.14 -7.57
N LEU A 147 11.93 -16.86 -7.29
CA LEU A 147 13.04 -17.32 -8.11
C LEU A 147 13.20 -18.83 -8.03
N GLY A 148 12.98 -19.47 -6.87
CA GLY A 148 13.02 -20.93 -6.75
C GLY A 148 11.92 -21.62 -7.55
N VAL A 149 10.73 -21.01 -7.59
CA VAL A 149 9.59 -21.49 -8.40
C VAL A 149 9.88 -21.35 -9.90
N LEU A 150 10.41 -20.21 -10.34
CA LEU A 150 10.61 -19.90 -11.76
C LEU A 150 11.84 -20.59 -12.37
N THR A 151 12.89 -20.81 -11.58
CA THR A 151 14.14 -21.41 -12.09
C THR A 151 14.13 -22.94 -12.01
N GLY A 152 13.18 -23.54 -11.29
CA GLY A 152 13.07 -24.99 -11.15
C GLY A 152 14.32 -25.64 -10.56
N VAL A 153 15.20 -24.87 -9.91
CA VAL A 153 16.45 -25.39 -9.35
C VAL A 153 16.10 -26.25 -8.14
N PRO A 154 16.36 -27.57 -8.19
CA PRO A 154 15.97 -28.46 -7.12
C PRO A 154 16.74 -28.10 -5.85
N ILE A 155 15.99 -27.76 -4.80
CA ILE A 155 16.55 -27.58 -3.45
C ILE A 155 17.01 -28.97 -2.97
N PRO A 156 18.23 -29.11 -2.40
CA PRO A 156 18.62 -30.36 -1.76
C PRO A 156 17.66 -30.63 -0.60
N PRO A 157 16.92 -31.76 -0.61
CA PRO A 157 15.88 -31.99 0.37
C PRO A 157 16.49 -32.16 1.77
N PRO A 158 15.75 -31.80 2.83
CA PRO A 158 16.06 -32.29 4.18
C PRO A 158 16.05 -33.83 4.17
N PRO A 159 16.80 -34.49 5.07
CA PRO A 159 16.91 -35.94 5.07
C PRO A 159 15.52 -36.57 5.27
N GLY A 160 14.95 -37.12 4.19
CA GLY A 160 13.67 -37.85 4.20
C GLY A 160 12.57 -37.35 3.25
N ALA A 161 12.74 -36.25 2.52
CA ALA A 161 11.72 -35.74 1.60
C ALA A 161 12.08 -35.94 0.11
N THR A 162 11.12 -36.41 -0.69
CA THR A 162 11.23 -36.52 -2.14
C THR A 162 11.20 -35.14 -2.81
N SER A 163 12.11 -34.89 -3.74
CA SER A 163 12.24 -33.61 -4.45
C SER A 163 11.01 -33.33 -5.32
N PHE A 164 10.07 -32.54 -4.80
CA PHE A 164 9.12 -31.80 -5.62
C PHE A 164 9.62 -30.36 -5.69
N GLY A 165 9.53 -29.75 -6.88
CA GLY A 165 9.98 -28.38 -7.08
C GLY A 165 9.23 -27.41 -6.17
N THR A 166 9.87 -26.33 -5.78
CA THR A 166 9.27 -25.27 -4.96
C THR A 166 7.98 -24.78 -5.60
N GLU A 167 6.85 -24.92 -4.92
CA GLU A 167 5.58 -24.38 -5.37
C GLU A 167 5.35 -22.97 -4.83
N TYR A 168 4.44 -22.23 -5.45
CA TYR A 168 4.10 -20.88 -5.01
C TYR A 168 3.49 -20.87 -3.60
N GLU A 169 2.76 -21.94 -3.25
CA GLU A 169 2.18 -22.11 -1.92
C GLU A 169 3.27 -22.26 -0.84
N ASP A 170 4.35 -22.98 -1.13
CA ASP A 170 5.49 -23.13 -0.20
C ASP A 170 6.14 -21.78 0.11
N VAL A 171 6.29 -20.92 -0.91
CA VAL A 171 6.83 -19.57 -0.78
C VAL A 171 5.92 -18.70 0.10
N LEU A 172 4.61 -18.75 -0.12
CA LEU A 172 3.63 -17.99 0.67
C LEU A 172 3.61 -18.46 2.13
N GLN A 173 3.66 -19.77 2.36
CA GLN A 173 3.72 -20.34 3.71
C GLN A 173 5.01 -19.92 4.43
N GLU A 174 6.15 -19.97 3.77
CA GLU A 174 7.42 -19.50 4.33
C GLU A 174 7.36 -17.99 4.66
N CYS A 175 6.80 -17.16 3.77
CA CYS A 175 6.62 -15.73 4.04
C CYS A 175 5.74 -15.46 5.26
N ALA A 176 4.65 -16.23 5.43
CA ALA A 176 3.76 -16.13 6.58
C ALA A 176 4.48 -16.56 7.88
N GLN A 177 5.31 -17.60 7.82
CA GLN A 177 6.13 -18.04 8.95
C GLN A 177 7.17 -16.97 9.34
N ILE A 178 7.94 -16.44 8.38
CA ILE A 178 8.93 -15.40 8.60
C ILE A 178 8.28 -14.18 9.25
N ARG A 179 7.10 -13.76 8.76
CA ARG A 179 6.32 -12.66 9.35
C ARG A 179 5.96 -12.95 10.81
N GLY A 180 5.37 -14.11 11.08
CA GLY A 180 4.96 -14.47 12.43
C GLY A 180 6.13 -14.61 13.42
N ASP A 181 7.29 -15.11 12.97
CA ASP A 181 8.50 -15.16 13.78
C ASP A 181 9.07 -13.76 14.04
N HIS A 182 9.05 -12.87 13.04
CA HIS A 182 9.48 -11.49 13.17
C HIS A 182 8.59 -10.72 14.17
N ASP A 183 7.28 -10.80 14.02
CA ASP A 183 6.32 -10.10 14.89
C ASP A 183 6.46 -10.57 16.35
N ARG A 184 6.62 -11.89 16.57
CA ARG A 184 6.90 -12.43 17.91
C ARG A 184 8.20 -11.93 18.53
N ARG A 185 9.24 -11.63 17.73
CA ARG A 185 10.48 -11.03 18.24
C ARG A 185 10.29 -9.56 18.57
N ALA A 186 9.56 -8.82 17.74
CA ALA A 186 9.23 -7.43 17.99
C ALA A 186 8.42 -7.28 19.29
N ASP A 187 7.38 -8.10 19.48
CA ASP A 187 6.53 -8.09 20.69
C ASP A 187 7.32 -8.38 21.98
N ARG A 188 8.37 -9.20 21.90
CA ARG A 188 9.24 -9.49 23.05
C ARG A 188 10.22 -8.38 23.39
N ALA A 189 10.51 -7.49 22.44
CA ALA A 189 11.50 -6.42 22.58
C ALA A 189 10.90 -5.12 23.14
N VAL A 190 9.57 -5.00 23.12
CA VAL A 190 8.78 -3.92 23.74
C VAL A 190 8.59 -4.20 25.22
#